data_AF-A0A9X3N9F8-F1
#
_entry.id   AF-A0A9X3N9F8-F1
#
_cell.length_a   1.000
_cell.length_b   1.000
_cell.length_c   1.000
_cell.angle_alpha   90.00
_cell.angle_beta   90.00
_cell.angle_gamma   90.00
#
_symmetry.space_group_name_H-M   'P 1'
#
loop_
_entity.id
_entity.type
_entity.pdbx_description
1 polymer ?
#
loop_
_entity_poly.entity_id
_entity_poly.type
_entity_poly.pdbx_seq_one_letter_code
_entity_poly.pdbx_strand_id
1 'polypeptide(L)'
;MRRCLTTLLLAGALSGCASGGDRAADPTAPAAHVWVAQGDCDTTPSRARVMTTLAASGSAKACSVEQAWAVAEAGDTIRVACGTYGWQGASGPKQRETKVIGEPGCVRFVGTHECEQVFGAISVFCVLDADHLTLARVTLDSEDVSGLSSCFRVPSGSTDVTVKDLKCHGDQPFVAVNAPGFKWLGGEIGEDDDGLPRTTCSEGGGEPLWLFDEADGAVIDGVVFRKRLIQQTPTPDLPGCGENDGLPHLESIRLEDTDDVTVRNSVFKPGSDAGSGHLFSSKVPDRLTLIGNTFGRVRGSYSMQVPAAPDNWTVLRNTFAQPPLVGSAGGRWEHNRGLARP
;
A
#
# COMPACT_ATOMS: atom_id res chain seq x y z
N MET A 1 -55.72 15.70 25.21
CA MET A 1 -54.48 14.92 25.00
C MET A 1 -54.60 14.16 23.69
N ARG A 2 -54.09 14.72 22.58
CA ARG A 2 -54.22 14.18 21.22
C ARG A 2 -52.98 13.32 20.92
N ARG A 3 -53.23 12.10 20.48
CA ARG A 3 -52.21 11.12 20.04
C ARG A 3 -51.73 11.52 18.64
N CYS A 4 -50.41 11.69 18.48
CA CYS A 4 -49.79 11.73 17.15
C CYS A 4 -49.45 10.29 16.74
N LEU A 5 -50.08 9.85 15.65
CA LEU A 5 -49.81 8.60 14.96
C LEU A 5 -48.70 8.88 13.95
N THR A 6 -47.52 8.29 14.10
CA THR A 6 -46.44 8.39 13.11
C THR A 6 -46.54 7.19 12.17
N THR A 7 -46.95 7.46 10.94
CA THR A 7 -47.05 6.50 9.84
C THR A 7 -45.64 6.13 9.36
N LEU A 8 -45.33 4.83 9.39
CA LEU A 8 -44.12 4.23 8.83
C LEU A 8 -44.30 4.04 7.31
N LEU A 9 -43.49 4.71 6.49
CA LEU A 9 -43.42 4.48 5.04
C LEU A 9 -42.30 3.47 4.75
N LEU A 10 -42.67 2.24 4.39
CA LEU A 10 -41.77 1.27 3.77
C LEU A 10 -41.52 1.69 2.32
N ALA A 11 -40.29 2.11 2.00
CA ALA A 11 -39.82 2.20 0.62
C ALA A 11 -39.17 0.85 0.25
N GLY A 12 -39.87 0.05 -0.54
CA GLY A 12 -39.30 -1.14 -1.18
C GLY A 12 -38.39 -0.73 -2.33
N ALA A 13 -37.09 -0.93 -2.18
CA ALA A 13 -36.14 -0.83 -3.28
C ALA A 13 -36.21 -2.12 -4.11
N LEU A 14 -36.80 -2.02 -5.30
CA LEU A 14 -36.73 -3.04 -6.33
C LEU A 14 -35.30 -3.06 -6.90
N SER A 15 -34.54 -4.09 -6.57
CA SER A 15 -33.27 -4.41 -7.22
C SER A 15 -33.57 -4.98 -8.60
N GLY A 16 -33.47 -4.13 -9.63
CA GLY A 16 -33.53 -4.54 -11.02
C GLY A 16 -32.17 -5.04 -11.49
N CYS A 17 -32.01 -6.35 -11.63
CA CYS A 17 -30.94 -6.93 -12.42
C CYS A 17 -31.16 -6.54 -13.89
N ALA A 18 -30.43 -5.53 -14.37
CA ALA A 18 -30.40 -5.20 -15.79
C ALA A 18 -29.70 -6.33 -16.54
N SER A 19 -30.47 -7.08 -17.34
CA SER A 19 -29.97 -8.05 -18.31
C SER A 19 -29.12 -7.35 -19.36
N GLY A 20 -27.96 -7.95 -19.67
CA GLY A 20 -26.93 -7.41 -20.56
C GLY A 20 -27.45 -7.14 -21.97
N GLY A 21 -27.43 -5.86 -22.35
CA GLY A 21 -27.38 -5.47 -23.75
C GLY A 21 -25.92 -5.45 -24.20
N ASP A 22 -25.64 -6.01 -25.37
CA ASP A 22 -24.35 -5.96 -26.05
C ASP A 22 -23.89 -4.50 -26.22
N ARG A 23 -23.12 -3.99 -25.25
CA ARG A 23 -22.45 -2.70 -25.39
C ARG A 23 -21.37 -2.88 -26.45
N ALA A 24 -21.49 -2.12 -27.54
CA ALA A 24 -20.42 -1.95 -28.50
C ALA A 24 -19.12 -1.61 -27.76
N ALA A 25 -18.03 -2.30 -28.08
CA ALA A 25 -16.75 -2.12 -27.43
C ALA A 25 -16.31 -0.65 -27.54
N ASP A 26 -16.13 0.00 -26.39
CA ASP A 26 -15.55 1.34 -26.34
C ASP A 26 -14.11 1.25 -26.88
N PRO A 27 -13.75 1.95 -27.97
CA PRO A 27 -12.40 1.91 -28.54
C PRO A 27 -11.34 2.55 -27.63
N THR A 28 -11.78 3.27 -26.57
CA THR A 28 -10.90 3.78 -25.51
C THR A 28 -10.83 2.84 -24.31
N ALA A 29 -11.63 1.75 -24.31
CA ALA A 29 -11.56 0.77 -23.25
C ALA A 29 -10.17 0.12 -23.23
N PRO A 30 -9.57 -0.02 -22.04
CA PRO A 30 -8.20 -0.49 -21.94
C PRO A 30 -8.07 -1.94 -22.39
N ALA A 31 -7.10 -2.23 -23.26
CA ALA A 31 -6.89 -3.57 -23.79
C ALA A 31 -6.09 -4.48 -22.82
N ALA A 32 -6.32 -5.79 -22.90
CA ALA A 32 -5.67 -6.84 -22.08
C ALA A 32 -5.23 -8.04 -22.92
N HIS A 33 -4.10 -8.67 -22.57
CA HIS A 33 -3.69 -9.99 -23.09
C HIS A 33 -4.36 -11.14 -22.32
N VAL A 34 -4.64 -10.92 -21.03
CA VAL A 34 -5.35 -11.86 -20.15
C VAL A 34 -6.28 -11.05 -19.25
N TRP A 35 -7.51 -11.53 -19.08
CA TRP A 35 -8.45 -10.99 -18.11
C TRP A 35 -8.49 -11.86 -16.85
N VAL A 36 -8.62 -11.24 -15.69
CA VAL A 36 -8.97 -11.90 -14.43
C VAL A 36 -10.43 -11.55 -14.12
N ALA A 37 -11.29 -12.56 -14.03
CA ALA A 37 -12.74 -12.37 -13.88
C ALA A 37 -13.32 -13.35 -12.85
N GLN A 38 -14.46 -12.98 -12.27
CA GLN A 38 -15.23 -13.87 -11.38
C GLN A 38 -16.24 -14.69 -12.18
N GLY A 39 -16.43 -15.95 -11.78
CA GLY A 39 -17.48 -16.84 -12.33
C GLY A 39 -17.12 -17.45 -13.68
N ASP A 40 -17.11 -16.64 -14.74
CA ASP A 40 -16.78 -17.08 -16.11
C ASP A 40 -15.27 -16.97 -16.36
N CYS A 41 -14.50 -17.87 -15.76
CA CYS A 41 -13.04 -17.93 -15.87
C CYS A 41 -12.54 -19.36 -16.09
N ASP A 42 -11.38 -19.48 -16.74
CA ASP A 42 -10.73 -20.77 -16.96
C ASP A 42 -9.73 -21.06 -15.83
N THR A 43 -9.78 -22.27 -15.27
CA THR A 43 -8.79 -22.74 -14.28
C THR A 43 -7.43 -23.05 -14.93
N THR A 44 -7.41 -23.22 -16.25
CA THR A 44 -6.20 -23.36 -17.08
C THR A 44 -6.27 -22.34 -18.21
N PRO A 45 -6.08 -21.04 -17.91
CA PRO A 45 -6.19 -20.00 -18.92
C PRO A 45 -5.15 -20.23 -20.02
N SER A 46 -5.50 -19.84 -21.24
CA SER A 46 -4.52 -19.68 -22.31
C SER A 46 -4.19 -18.20 -22.46
N ARG A 47 -3.03 -17.86 -23.03
CA ARG A 47 -2.73 -16.47 -23.40
C ARG A 47 -3.50 -16.08 -24.66
N ALA A 48 -4.14 -14.92 -24.67
CA ALA A 48 -4.71 -14.41 -25.92
C ALA A 48 -3.59 -13.90 -26.85
N ARG A 49 -3.68 -14.24 -28.14
CA ARG A 49 -2.73 -13.73 -29.16
C ARG A 49 -2.95 -12.26 -29.50
N VAL A 50 -4.12 -11.72 -29.15
CA VAL A 50 -4.53 -10.36 -29.48
C VAL A 50 -5.12 -9.73 -28.22
N MET A 51 -4.78 -8.46 -27.99
CA MET A 51 -5.38 -7.74 -26.87
C MET A 51 -6.87 -7.50 -27.10
N THR A 52 -7.66 -7.69 -26.04
CA THR A 52 -9.11 -7.47 -26.04
C THR A 52 -9.47 -6.33 -25.11
N THR A 53 -10.42 -5.48 -25.51
CA THR A 53 -10.83 -4.30 -24.74
C THR A 53 -11.97 -4.57 -23.75
N LEU A 54 -12.58 -5.75 -23.83
CA LEU A 54 -13.61 -6.22 -22.90
C LEU A 54 -13.33 -7.68 -22.56
N ALA A 55 -13.74 -8.11 -21.37
CA ALA A 55 -13.80 -9.52 -20.97
C ALA A 55 -14.93 -10.29 -21.70
N ALA A 56 -15.04 -10.09 -23.02
CA ALA A 56 -16.05 -10.70 -23.87
C ALA A 56 -15.80 -12.20 -24.07
N SER A 57 -16.81 -12.90 -24.61
CA SER A 57 -16.71 -14.30 -25.03
C SER A 57 -15.51 -14.50 -25.97
N GLY A 58 -14.59 -15.39 -25.60
CA GLY A 58 -13.37 -15.70 -26.37
C GLY A 58 -12.09 -14.97 -25.91
N SER A 59 -12.18 -14.11 -24.90
CA SER A 59 -11.00 -13.58 -24.23
C SER A 59 -10.30 -14.67 -23.40
N ALA A 60 -8.98 -14.60 -23.26
CA ALA A 60 -8.25 -15.38 -22.27
C ALA A 60 -8.68 -14.95 -20.86
N LYS A 61 -9.33 -15.82 -20.08
CA LYS A 61 -9.83 -15.50 -18.74
C LYS A 61 -9.21 -16.42 -17.69
N ALA A 62 -8.51 -15.84 -16.74
CA ALA A 62 -8.01 -16.51 -15.54
C ALA A 62 -8.93 -16.25 -14.35
N CYS A 63 -8.96 -17.16 -13.38
CA CYS A 63 -9.71 -16.99 -12.14
C CYS A 63 -8.94 -16.19 -11.08
N SER A 64 -7.62 -16.05 -11.23
CA SER A 64 -6.75 -15.27 -10.34
C SER A 64 -5.63 -14.55 -11.09
N VAL A 65 -5.03 -13.56 -10.44
CA VAL A 65 -3.82 -12.89 -10.93
C VAL A 65 -2.66 -13.88 -11.08
N GLU A 66 -2.54 -14.86 -10.18
CA GLU A 66 -1.47 -15.86 -10.23
C GLU A 66 -1.57 -16.70 -11.50
N GLN A 67 -2.77 -17.18 -11.84
CA GLN A 67 -3.03 -17.93 -13.07
C GLN A 67 -2.78 -17.07 -14.31
N ALA A 68 -3.21 -15.79 -14.30
CA ALA A 68 -2.96 -14.88 -15.41
C ALA A 68 -1.47 -14.59 -15.59
N TRP A 69 -0.74 -14.42 -14.49
CA TRP A 69 0.70 -14.16 -14.48
C TRP A 69 1.50 -15.34 -15.03
N ALA A 70 1.12 -16.56 -14.68
CA ALA A 70 1.76 -17.78 -15.17
C ALA A 70 1.74 -17.89 -16.69
N VAL A 71 0.66 -17.43 -17.35
CA VAL A 71 0.50 -17.53 -18.81
C VAL A 71 0.87 -16.25 -19.57
N ALA A 72 0.98 -15.12 -18.87
CA ALA A 72 1.43 -13.86 -19.44
C ALA A 72 2.92 -13.92 -19.82
N GLU A 73 3.27 -13.29 -20.93
CA GLU A 73 4.67 -13.04 -21.28
C GLU A 73 5.18 -11.71 -20.69
N ALA A 74 6.50 -11.55 -20.69
CA ALA A 74 7.13 -10.29 -20.34
C ALA A 74 6.64 -9.17 -21.27
N GLY A 75 6.14 -8.05 -20.72
CA GLY A 75 5.54 -6.97 -21.52
C GLY A 75 4.01 -7.02 -21.65
N ASP A 76 3.37 -8.12 -21.24
CA ASP A 76 1.92 -8.25 -21.33
C ASP A 76 1.20 -7.36 -20.32
N THR A 77 -0.11 -7.18 -20.55
CA THR A 77 -1.02 -6.52 -19.63
C THR A 77 -2.13 -7.48 -19.26
N ILE A 78 -2.23 -7.76 -17.97
CA ILE A 78 -3.31 -8.48 -17.30
C ILE A 78 -4.30 -7.42 -16.80
N ARG A 79 -5.58 -7.56 -17.16
CA ARG A 79 -6.66 -6.72 -16.63
C ARG A 79 -7.48 -7.48 -15.62
N VAL A 80 -7.87 -6.83 -14.54
CA VAL A 80 -8.76 -7.40 -13.54
C VAL A 80 -10.11 -6.71 -13.66
N ALA A 81 -11.14 -7.48 -13.98
CA ALA A 81 -12.50 -6.97 -14.08
C ALA A 81 -13.03 -6.51 -12.71
N CYS A 82 -14.04 -5.65 -12.68
CA CYS A 82 -14.71 -5.26 -11.45
C CYS A 82 -15.15 -6.49 -10.64
N GLY A 83 -14.86 -6.49 -9.34
CA GLY A 83 -15.18 -7.60 -8.45
C GLY A 83 -14.39 -7.57 -7.15
N THR A 84 -14.81 -8.44 -6.23
CA THR A 84 -14.12 -8.69 -4.96
C THR A 84 -13.52 -10.08 -4.99
N TYR A 85 -12.20 -10.16 -5.07
CA TYR A 85 -11.46 -11.40 -5.16
C TYR A 85 -10.86 -11.74 -3.80
N GLY A 86 -10.67 -13.02 -3.50
CA GLY A 86 -9.83 -13.43 -2.36
C GLY A 86 -8.37 -13.03 -2.58
N TRP A 87 -7.47 -13.58 -1.75
CA TRP A 87 -6.03 -13.28 -1.83
C TRP A 87 -5.52 -13.49 -3.27
N GLN A 88 -4.58 -12.65 -3.70
CA GLN A 88 -3.99 -12.70 -5.04
C GLN A 88 -2.46 -12.73 -4.95
N GLY A 89 -1.80 -13.07 -6.05
CA GLY A 89 -0.34 -12.97 -6.11
C GLY A 89 0.21 -13.05 -7.52
N ALA A 90 1.49 -12.75 -7.63
CA ALA A 90 2.29 -12.95 -8.83
C ALA A 90 3.56 -13.71 -8.43
N SER A 91 3.89 -14.77 -9.16
CA SER A 91 5.10 -15.55 -8.87
C SER A 91 5.89 -15.89 -10.13
N GLY A 92 7.22 -15.80 -10.00
CA GLY A 92 8.18 -16.10 -11.05
C GLY A 92 8.52 -14.89 -11.91
N PRO A 93 9.79 -14.75 -12.32
CA PRO A 93 10.28 -13.51 -12.88
C PRO A 93 9.83 -13.31 -14.33
N LYS A 94 9.70 -12.04 -14.73
CA LYS A 94 9.54 -11.64 -16.13
C LYS A 94 10.77 -10.83 -16.54
N GLN A 95 11.07 -10.79 -17.84
CA GLN A 95 12.26 -10.09 -18.36
C GLN A 95 12.00 -8.60 -18.69
N ARG A 96 10.75 -8.16 -18.56
CA ARG A 96 10.27 -6.81 -18.88
C ARG A 96 9.01 -6.52 -18.07
N GLU A 97 8.69 -5.24 -17.94
CA GLU A 97 7.48 -4.75 -17.27
C GLU A 97 6.22 -5.50 -17.71
N THR A 98 5.61 -6.24 -16.79
CA THR A 98 4.31 -6.90 -16.98
C THR A 98 3.31 -6.30 -16.00
N LYS A 99 2.13 -5.92 -16.51
CA LYS A 99 1.17 -5.09 -15.77
C LYS A 99 -0.01 -5.91 -15.31
N VAL A 100 -0.42 -5.73 -14.07
CA VAL A 100 -1.71 -6.15 -13.50
C VAL A 100 -2.49 -4.89 -13.18
N ILE A 101 -3.56 -4.62 -13.93
CA ILE A 101 -4.32 -3.37 -13.81
C ILE A 101 -5.78 -3.66 -13.55
N GLY A 102 -6.29 -3.20 -12.41
CA GLY A 102 -7.71 -3.24 -12.09
C GLY A 102 -8.54 -2.30 -12.96
N GLU A 103 -9.79 -2.70 -13.22
CA GLU A 103 -10.81 -1.76 -13.68
C GLU A 103 -11.00 -0.63 -12.66
N PRO A 104 -11.11 0.63 -13.11
CA PRO A 104 -11.05 1.77 -12.20
C PRO A 104 -12.15 1.76 -11.13
N GLY A 105 -11.73 1.79 -9.86
CA GLY A 105 -12.60 2.07 -8.71
C GLY A 105 -13.48 0.92 -8.22
N CYS A 106 -13.35 -0.28 -8.77
CA CYS A 106 -14.23 -1.41 -8.46
C CYS A 106 -13.51 -2.75 -8.22
N VAL A 107 -12.18 -2.79 -8.33
CA VAL A 107 -11.39 -4.01 -8.06
C VAL A 107 -10.90 -3.99 -6.63
N ARG A 108 -11.27 -5.02 -5.89
CA ARG A 108 -10.90 -5.21 -4.49
C ARG A 108 -10.37 -6.62 -4.27
N PHE A 109 -9.21 -6.73 -3.64
CA PHE A 109 -8.65 -7.99 -3.14
C PHE A 109 -8.83 -8.02 -1.63
N VAL A 110 -9.27 -9.16 -1.11
CA VAL A 110 -9.56 -9.40 0.32
C VAL A 110 -8.98 -10.73 0.77
N GLY A 111 -9.00 -10.97 2.09
CA GLY A 111 -8.42 -12.16 2.68
C GLY A 111 -6.90 -12.15 2.60
N THR A 112 -6.27 -13.19 3.11
CA THR A 112 -4.81 -13.19 3.30
C THR A 112 -4.19 -14.54 3.00
N HIS A 113 -2.92 -14.52 2.58
CA HIS A 113 -2.11 -15.71 2.33
C HIS A 113 -0.71 -15.55 2.91
N GLU A 114 -0.15 -16.61 3.47
CA GLU A 114 1.24 -16.62 3.94
C GLU A 114 2.19 -16.66 2.72
N CYS A 115 2.81 -15.52 2.39
CA CYS A 115 3.76 -15.37 1.30
C CYS A 115 5.12 -16.01 1.63
N GLU A 116 5.53 -15.97 2.89
CA GLU A 116 6.80 -16.51 3.41
C GLU A 116 6.73 -16.62 4.95
N GLN A 117 7.68 -17.31 5.60
CA GLN A 117 7.68 -17.49 7.07
C GLN A 117 8.47 -16.39 7.82
N VAL A 118 8.14 -15.11 7.61
CA VAL A 118 8.83 -13.98 8.28
C VAL A 118 7.85 -12.88 8.76
N PHE A 119 8.36 -11.77 9.29
CA PHE A 119 7.52 -10.62 9.63
C PHE A 119 6.80 -10.05 8.39
N GLY A 120 5.49 -9.79 8.47
CA GLY A 120 4.70 -9.38 7.31
C GLY A 120 4.43 -10.50 6.30
N ALA A 121 4.65 -11.74 6.70
CA ALA A 121 4.39 -12.96 5.96
C ALA A 121 3.02 -13.01 5.30
N ILE A 122 1.99 -12.60 6.02
CA ILE A 122 0.60 -12.84 5.64
C ILE A 122 0.14 -11.64 4.85
N SER A 123 -0.30 -11.79 3.60
CA SER A 123 -0.66 -10.64 2.76
C SER A 123 -1.90 -10.86 1.91
N VAL A 124 -2.60 -9.77 1.59
CA VAL A 124 -3.69 -9.76 0.59
C VAL A 124 -3.14 -10.01 -0.80
N PHE A 125 -1.95 -9.46 -1.09
CA PHE A 125 -1.24 -9.67 -2.35
C PHE A 125 0.23 -10.04 -2.13
N CYS A 126 0.63 -11.23 -2.60
CA CYS A 126 2.01 -11.72 -2.54
C CYS A 126 2.76 -11.48 -3.87
N VAL A 127 3.96 -10.91 -3.80
CA VAL A 127 4.90 -10.82 -4.93
C VAL A 127 6.03 -11.79 -4.66
N LEU A 128 6.12 -12.92 -5.36
CA LEU A 128 7.12 -13.97 -5.08
C LEU A 128 8.05 -14.15 -6.28
N ASP A 129 9.25 -13.55 -6.22
CA ASP A 129 10.20 -13.49 -7.35
C ASP A 129 9.59 -12.91 -8.64
N ALA A 130 8.71 -11.91 -8.51
CA ALA A 130 7.97 -11.35 -9.65
C ALA A 130 8.58 -10.03 -10.12
N ASP A 131 9.72 -10.15 -10.80
CA ASP A 131 10.46 -9.03 -11.39
C ASP A 131 9.65 -8.22 -12.38
N HIS A 132 9.87 -6.90 -12.34
CA HIS A 132 9.23 -5.91 -13.22
C HIS A 132 7.69 -5.96 -13.18
N LEU A 133 7.09 -6.36 -12.06
CA LEU A 133 5.65 -6.27 -11.84
C LEU A 133 5.22 -4.80 -11.74
N THR A 134 4.14 -4.43 -12.45
CA THR A 134 3.34 -3.25 -12.11
C THR A 134 1.95 -3.66 -11.64
N LEU A 135 1.60 -3.38 -10.39
CA LEU A 135 0.24 -3.52 -9.87
C LEU A 135 -0.44 -2.15 -9.81
N ALA A 136 -1.58 -1.97 -10.47
CA ALA A 136 -2.23 -0.67 -10.54
C ALA A 136 -3.74 -0.68 -10.39
N ARG A 137 -4.27 0.37 -9.76
CA ARG A 137 -5.72 0.65 -9.63
C ARG A 137 -6.51 -0.48 -8.97
N VAL A 138 -5.96 -1.02 -7.90
CA VAL A 138 -6.64 -2.02 -7.06
C VAL A 138 -6.74 -1.51 -5.64
N THR A 139 -7.72 -2.05 -4.91
CA THR A 139 -7.84 -1.89 -3.47
C THR A 139 -7.46 -3.20 -2.81
N LEU A 140 -6.52 -3.14 -1.87
CA LEU A 140 -6.12 -4.26 -1.00
C LEU A 140 -6.75 -4.00 0.36
N ASP A 141 -7.68 -4.85 0.76
CA ASP A 141 -8.31 -4.77 2.09
C ASP A 141 -7.87 -5.96 2.92
N SER A 142 -7.08 -5.72 3.96
CA SER A 142 -6.66 -6.74 4.93
C SER A 142 -7.77 -7.17 5.89
N GLU A 143 -8.96 -6.55 5.78
CA GLU A 143 -10.13 -6.75 6.63
C GLU A 143 -9.76 -6.61 8.12
N ASP A 144 -10.48 -7.28 9.00
CA ASP A 144 -10.28 -7.26 10.46
C ASP A 144 -9.14 -8.21 10.91
N VAL A 145 -8.25 -8.62 10.00
CA VAL A 145 -7.16 -9.54 10.32
C VAL A 145 -6.07 -8.80 11.09
N SER A 146 -6.05 -8.98 12.41
CA SER A 146 -4.96 -8.53 13.28
C SER A 146 -3.71 -9.42 13.15
N GLY A 147 -2.51 -8.85 13.28
CA GLY A 147 -1.23 -9.57 13.33
C GLY A 147 -0.34 -9.28 12.12
N LEU A 148 0.46 -10.27 11.68
CA LEU A 148 1.40 -10.23 10.55
C LEU A 148 0.76 -9.94 9.16
N SER A 149 -0.49 -9.47 9.13
CA SER A 149 -1.24 -9.23 7.90
C SER A 149 -0.80 -7.92 7.25
N SER A 150 -0.51 -7.99 5.96
CA SER A 150 -0.09 -6.88 5.13
C SER A 150 -1.07 -6.75 3.96
N CYS A 151 -1.23 -5.55 3.44
CA CYS A 151 -1.86 -5.41 2.14
C CYS A 151 -0.98 -6.08 1.07
N PHE A 152 0.33 -5.85 1.15
CA PHE A 152 1.24 -6.16 0.08
C PHE A 152 2.63 -6.47 0.62
N ARG A 153 3.20 -7.59 0.18
CA ARG A 153 4.57 -8.01 0.51
C ARG A 153 5.39 -8.21 -0.76
N VAL A 154 6.60 -7.63 -0.76
CA VAL A 154 7.66 -7.91 -1.71
C VAL A 154 8.88 -8.43 -0.93
N PRO A 155 9.15 -9.74 -0.93
CA PRO A 155 10.33 -10.33 -0.33
C PRO A 155 11.57 -10.09 -1.19
N SER A 156 12.73 -10.49 -0.65
CA SER A 156 13.99 -10.57 -1.38
C SER A 156 13.85 -11.41 -2.64
N GLY A 157 14.62 -11.10 -3.68
CA GLY A 157 14.63 -11.85 -4.94
C GLY A 157 13.71 -11.27 -6.04
N SER A 158 12.85 -10.31 -5.71
CA SER A 158 12.15 -9.50 -6.71
C SER A 158 12.89 -8.19 -7.00
N THR A 159 12.78 -7.66 -8.22
CA THR A 159 13.32 -6.33 -8.60
C THR A 159 12.34 -5.49 -9.41
N ASP A 160 12.49 -4.16 -9.35
CA ASP A 160 11.74 -3.19 -10.16
C ASP A 160 10.20 -3.30 -10.03
N VAL A 161 9.71 -3.64 -8.84
CA VAL A 161 8.27 -3.74 -8.55
C VAL A 161 7.66 -2.34 -8.40
N THR A 162 6.60 -2.08 -9.15
CA THR A 162 5.85 -0.80 -9.10
C THR A 162 4.43 -1.04 -8.63
N VAL A 163 3.98 -0.30 -7.63
CA VAL A 163 2.56 -0.15 -7.28
C VAL A 163 2.08 1.25 -7.66
N LYS A 164 0.89 1.36 -8.25
CA LYS A 164 0.37 2.63 -8.75
C LYS A 164 -1.12 2.81 -8.49
N ASP A 165 -1.50 3.98 -7.97
CA ASP A 165 -2.90 4.28 -7.61
C ASP A 165 -3.48 3.16 -6.71
N LEU A 166 -2.65 2.61 -5.83
CA LEU A 166 -2.96 1.49 -4.94
C LEU A 166 -3.62 2.02 -3.67
N LYS A 167 -4.73 1.42 -3.26
CA LYS A 167 -5.32 1.66 -1.95
C LYS A 167 -5.05 0.47 -1.04
N CYS A 168 -4.52 0.71 0.14
CA CYS A 168 -4.29 -0.30 1.16
C CYS A 168 -5.02 0.10 2.44
N HIS A 169 -5.98 -0.72 2.87
CA HIS A 169 -6.78 -0.47 4.05
C HIS A 169 -7.12 -1.77 4.79
N GLY A 170 -7.82 -1.66 5.91
CA GLY A 170 -8.13 -2.75 6.84
C GLY A 170 -7.70 -2.39 8.25
N ASP A 171 -7.67 -3.38 9.15
CA ASP A 171 -7.40 -3.15 10.57
C ASP A 171 -5.95 -2.86 10.93
N GLN A 172 -5.01 -3.42 10.17
CA GLN A 172 -3.58 -3.16 10.36
C GLN A 172 -2.93 -3.11 8.98
N PRO A 173 -3.23 -2.06 8.17
CA PRO A 173 -2.70 -1.98 6.82
C PRO A 173 -1.19 -1.80 6.87
N PHE A 174 -0.48 -2.84 6.46
CA PHE A 174 0.97 -2.93 6.48
C PHE A 174 1.50 -3.23 5.07
N VAL A 175 2.64 -2.67 4.70
CA VAL A 175 3.35 -3.00 3.46
C VAL A 175 4.82 -3.22 3.77
N ALA A 176 5.34 -4.40 3.42
CA ALA A 176 6.73 -4.76 3.62
C ALA A 176 7.45 -4.96 2.27
N VAL A 177 8.56 -4.27 2.08
CA VAL A 177 9.34 -4.31 0.84
C VAL A 177 10.79 -4.61 1.15
N ASN A 178 11.30 -5.68 0.59
CA ASN A 178 12.71 -6.05 0.60
C ASN A 178 13.17 -6.32 -0.84
N ALA A 179 13.11 -5.31 -1.70
CA ALA A 179 13.39 -5.46 -3.12
C ALA A 179 13.89 -4.15 -3.74
N PRO A 180 14.97 -4.18 -4.55
CA PRO A 180 15.56 -2.98 -5.10
C PRO A 180 14.68 -2.35 -6.19
N GLY A 181 14.78 -1.03 -6.31
CA GLY A 181 14.08 -0.27 -7.34
C GLY A 181 12.56 -0.21 -7.18
N PHE A 182 12.03 -0.54 -5.99
CA PHE A 182 10.61 -0.47 -5.69
C PHE A 182 10.03 0.93 -5.90
N LYS A 183 8.81 1.02 -6.44
CA LYS A 183 8.13 2.31 -6.67
C LYS A 183 6.69 2.25 -6.17
N TRP A 184 6.29 3.20 -5.34
CA TRP A 184 4.90 3.48 -5.00
C TRP A 184 4.49 4.82 -5.58
N LEU A 185 3.63 4.80 -6.60
CA LEU A 185 3.22 5.97 -7.36
C LEU A 185 1.73 6.26 -7.14
N GLY A 186 1.42 7.16 -6.22
CA GLY A 186 0.05 7.55 -5.89
C GLY A 186 -0.72 6.48 -5.11
N GLY A 187 -1.92 6.84 -4.69
CA GLY A 187 -2.77 6.00 -3.86
C GLY A 187 -2.70 6.38 -2.37
N GLU A 188 -3.14 5.47 -1.51
CA GLU A 188 -3.23 5.71 -0.07
C GLU A 188 -3.05 4.44 0.74
N ILE A 189 -2.57 4.62 1.98
CA ILE A 189 -2.48 3.57 2.98
C ILE A 189 -3.01 4.06 4.32
N GLY A 190 -3.80 3.22 4.98
CA GLY A 190 -4.35 3.48 6.30
C GLY A 190 -5.87 3.49 6.36
N GLU A 191 -6.43 4.00 7.46
CA GLU A 191 -7.88 4.07 7.66
C GLU A 191 -8.54 5.17 6.83
N ASP A 192 -9.78 4.91 6.41
CA ASP A 192 -10.73 5.95 6.01
C ASP A 192 -11.10 6.81 7.25
N ASP A 193 -11.30 8.12 7.04
CA ASP A 193 -11.37 9.19 8.06
C ASP A 193 -12.56 9.11 9.08
N ASP A 194 -12.78 7.99 9.78
CA ASP A 194 -14.11 7.68 10.36
C ASP A 194 -14.13 7.33 11.88
N GLY A 195 -13.05 7.51 12.62
CA GLY A 195 -13.10 7.37 14.10
C GLY A 195 -13.28 5.93 14.60
N LEU A 196 -12.65 4.98 13.92
CA LEU A 196 -12.65 3.54 14.21
C LEU A 196 -11.53 3.14 15.22
N PRO A 197 -11.60 1.92 15.80
CA PRO A 197 -10.90 1.59 17.04
C PRO A 197 -9.38 1.55 16.87
N ARG A 198 -8.70 1.95 17.94
CA ARG A 198 -7.25 2.15 17.94
C ARG A 198 -6.54 0.78 17.93
N THR A 199 -5.38 0.70 17.30
CA THR A 199 -4.64 -0.57 17.17
C THR A 199 -4.00 -1.01 18.50
N THR A 200 -3.89 -2.31 18.75
CA THR A 200 -3.09 -2.85 19.85
C THR A 200 -1.65 -3.07 19.38
N CYS A 201 -0.67 -2.68 20.19
CA CYS A 201 0.71 -3.05 19.94
C CYS A 201 0.90 -4.54 20.27
N SER A 202 0.72 -5.39 19.27
CA SER A 202 1.07 -6.81 19.34
C SER A 202 2.18 -7.10 18.33
N GLU A 203 2.93 -8.18 18.54
CA GLU A 203 3.87 -8.71 17.54
C GLU A 203 3.15 -8.80 16.17
N GLY A 204 3.67 -8.11 15.16
CA GLY A 204 3.07 -8.04 13.83
C GLY A 204 2.30 -6.77 13.49
N GLY A 205 1.96 -5.93 14.47
CA GLY A 205 1.27 -4.65 14.24
C GLY A 205 2.18 -3.64 13.54
N GLY A 206 2.00 -3.50 12.23
CA GLY A 206 2.98 -2.87 11.35
C GLY A 206 2.83 -1.36 11.15
N GLU A 207 3.96 -0.69 10.94
CA GLU A 207 4.02 0.65 10.38
C GLU A 207 3.54 0.60 8.92
N PRO A 208 2.74 1.55 8.42
CA PRO A 208 2.14 1.46 7.10
C PRO A 208 3.10 1.01 5.98
N LEU A 209 4.34 1.51 5.95
CA LEU A 209 5.35 1.06 5.00
C LEU A 209 6.69 0.76 5.70
N TRP A 210 7.18 -0.45 5.51
CA TRP A 210 8.50 -0.89 5.97
C TRP A 210 9.38 -1.26 4.78
N LEU A 211 10.46 -0.51 4.60
CA LEU A 211 11.51 -0.75 3.62
C LEU A 211 12.69 -1.42 4.33
N PHE A 212 13.08 -2.60 3.87
CA PHE A 212 14.20 -3.39 4.40
C PHE A 212 15.50 -3.13 3.62
N ASP A 213 16.56 -3.85 3.96
CA ASP A 213 17.93 -3.62 3.49
C ASP A 213 18.12 -3.76 1.98
N GLU A 214 17.32 -4.59 1.29
CA GLU A 214 17.37 -4.69 -0.17
C GLU A 214 16.48 -3.65 -0.89
N ALA A 215 15.76 -2.80 -0.18
CA ALA A 215 14.84 -1.81 -0.77
C ALA A 215 15.54 -0.56 -1.35
N ASP A 216 16.82 -0.65 -1.68
CA ASP A 216 17.60 0.46 -2.20
C ASP A 216 17.06 0.99 -3.54
N GLY A 217 17.09 2.32 -3.67
CA GLY A 217 16.53 3.03 -4.81
C GLY A 217 15.01 3.16 -4.76
N ALA A 218 14.37 2.90 -3.62
CA ALA A 218 12.93 3.01 -3.47
C ALA A 218 12.42 4.43 -3.75
N VAL A 219 11.31 4.54 -4.48
CA VAL A 219 10.64 5.81 -4.79
C VAL A 219 9.19 5.79 -4.33
N ILE A 220 8.85 6.67 -3.39
CA ILE A 220 7.49 6.87 -2.87
C ILE A 220 7.02 8.25 -3.32
N ASP A 221 6.05 8.32 -4.23
CA ASP A 221 5.63 9.56 -4.89
C ASP A 221 4.11 9.74 -4.84
N GLY A 222 3.64 10.82 -4.23
CA GLY A 222 2.22 11.20 -4.26
C GLY A 222 1.32 10.29 -3.43
N VAL A 223 1.87 9.59 -2.43
CA VAL A 223 1.11 8.66 -1.57
C VAL A 223 0.52 9.42 -0.38
N VAL A 224 -0.72 9.10 -0.03
CA VAL A 224 -1.36 9.59 1.21
C VAL A 224 -1.20 8.54 2.31
N PHE A 225 -0.48 8.90 3.36
CA PHE A 225 -0.32 8.08 4.56
C PHE A 225 -1.32 8.53 5.62
N ARG A 226 -2.19 7.62 6.04
CA ARG A 226 -3.18 7.79 7.09
C ARG A 226 -2.81 6.86 8.23
N LYS A 227 -2.42 7.41 9.37
CA LYS A 227 -1.89 6.61 10.46
C LYS A 227 -2.97 6.28 11.48
N ARG A 228 -2.98 5.05 11.98
CA ARG A 228 -3.81 4.65 13.12
C ARG A 228 -3.26 5.21 14.43
N LEU A 229 -4.15 5.50 15.36
CA LEU A 229 -3.81 5.70 16.76
C LEU A 229 -3.69 4.32 17.43
N ILE A 230 -2.77 4.18 18.38
CA ILE A 230 -2.56 3.03 19.24
C ILE A 230 -3.47 3.16 20.47
N GLN A 231 -4.18 2.08 20.82
CA GLN A 231 -5.08 2.07 21.98
C GLN A 231 -4.36 1.89 23.30
N GLN A 232 -3.29 1.10 23.28
CA GLN A 232 -2.87 0.36 24.46
C GLN A 232 -1.45 0.76 24.88
N THR A 233 -1.32 1.04 26.17
CA THR A 233 -0.01 1.07 26.84
C THR A 233 0.60 -0.34 26.72
N PRO A 234 1.88 -0.47 26.35
CA PRO A 234 2.58 -1.75 26.33
C PRO A 234 2.35 -2.50 27.64
N THR A 235 2.00 -3.79 27.56
CA THR A 235 1.99 -4.66 28.73
C THR A 235 3.27 -5.49 28.73
N PRO A 236 3.76 -5.96 29.90
CA PRO A 236 4.92 -6.84 29.96
C PRO A 236 4.78 -8.11 29.09
N ASP A 237 3.54 -8.52 28.80
CA ASP A 237 3.21 -9.72 28.02
C ASP A 237 3.00 -9.43 26.51
N LEU A 238 2.98 -8.15 26.10
CA LEU A 238 2.89 -7.68 24.72
C LEU A 238 3.84 -6.48 24.57
N PRO A 239 5.15 -6.73 24.45
CA PRO A 239 6.15 -5.66 24.45
C PRO A 239 6.06 -4.74 23.23
N GLY A 240 5.31 -5.13 22.19
CA GLY A 240 5.32 -4.54 20.86
C GLY A 240 5.22 -3.00 20.77
N CYS A 241 5.84 -2.49 19.70
CA CYS A 241 5.98 -1.08 19.29
C CYS A 241 6.73 -0.21 20.32
N GLY A 242 8.06 -0.24 20.32
CA GLY A 242 8.88 0.54 21.27
C GLY A 242 9.45 -0.26 22.44
N GLU A 243 9.71 -1.56 22.24
CA GLU A 243 10.24 -2.47 23.27
C GLU A 243 11.45 -1.92 24.04
N ASN A 244 12.25 -1.07 23.39
CA ASN A 244 13.49 -0.54 23.94
C ASN A 244 13.30 0.73 24.80
N ASP A 245 12.21 1.48 24.63
CA ASP A 245 11.95 2.73 25.36
C ASP A 245 10.66 2.71 26.19
N GLY A 246 9.87 1.64 26.08
CA GLY A 246 8.62 1.45 26.82
C GLY A 246 7.50 2.40 26.39
N LEU A 247 7.65 3.09 25.25
CA LEU A 247 6.67 4.01 24.71
C LEU A 247 6.09 3.47 23.39
N PRO A 248 4.77 3.27 23.30
CA PRO A 248 4.13 2.78 22.08
C PRO A 248 4.31 3.79 20.95
N HIS A 249 5.14 3.45 19.96
CA HIS A 249 5.30 4.26 18.78
C HIS A 249 5.28 3.43 17.49
N LEU A 250 4.69 4.04 16.46
CA LEU A 250 4.74 3.56 15.09
C LEU A 250 5.34 4.69 14.24
N GLU A 251 5.64 4.40 12.98
CA GLU A 251 5.94 5.37 11.94
C GLU A 251 4.96 5.25 10.79
N SER A 252 5.01 6.17 9.82
CA SER A 252 4.31 6.00 8.54
C SER A 252 5.19 5.25 7.54
N ILE A 253 6.49 5.53 7.57
CA ILE A 253 7.54 4.86 6.81
C ILE A 253 8.67 4.51 7.77
N ARG A 254 9.12 3.26 7.73
CA ARG A 254 10.35 2.81 8.36
C ARG A 254 11.37 2.38 7.32
N LEU A 255 12.59 2.86 7.52
CA LEU A 255 13.77 2.45 6.79
C LEU A 255 14.59 1.56 7.72
N GLU A 256 14.62 0.27 7.44
CA GLU A 256 15.38 -0.72 8.20
C GLU A 256 16.57 -1.15 7.36
N ASP A 257 17.73 -0.59 7.69
CA ASP A 257 18.98 -0.82 6.98
C ASP A 257 18.97 -0.49 5.48
N THR A 258 18.03 0.33 5.00
CA THR A 258 17.99 0.86 3.61
C THR A 258 18.87 2.11 3.42
N ASP A 259 19.55 2.22 2.29
CA ASP A 259 20.52 3.28 2.00
C ASP A 259 20.05 4.36 1.02
N ASP A 260 19.32 4.03 -0.05
CA ASP A 260 18.86 5.03 -1.04
C ASP A 260 17.33 5.08 -1.13
N VAL A 261 16.72 6.16 -0.64
CA VAL A 261 15.26 6.34 -0.65
C VAL A 261 14.86 7.75 -1.10
N THR A 262 13.87 7.81 -1.98
CA THR A 262 13.20 9.06 -2.38
C THR A 262 11.74 9.05 -1.95
N VAL A 263 11.34 10.04 -1.16
CA VAL A 263 9.94 10.32 -0.83
C VAL A 263 9.59 11.71 -1.32
N ARG A 264 8.57 11.83 -2.17
CA ARG A 264 8.19 13.13 -2.73
C ARG A 264 6.70 13.29 -2.94
N ASN A 265 6.23 14.53 -2.89
CA ASN A 265 4.83 14.92 -3.11
C ASN A 265 3.81 14.15 -2.24
N SER A 266 4.27 13.47 -1.18
CA SER A 266 3.44 12.62 -0.33
C SER A 266 2.83 13.43 0.81
N VAL A 267 1.67 12.98 1.27
CA VAL A 267 0.91 13.63 2.34
C VAL A 267 0.81 12.68 3.52
N PHE A 268 1.40 13.08 4.63
CA PHE A 268 1.29 12.38 5.90
C PHE A 268 0.23 13.08 6.74
N LYS A 269 -0.93 12.43 6.90
CA LYS A 269 -2.06 13.02 7.62
C LYS A 269 -1.73 13.15 9.11
N PRO A 270 -2.29 14.18 9.80
CA PRO A 270 -2.20 14.25 11.24
C PRO A 270 -2.76 13.00 11.92
N GLY A 271 -2.22 12.66 13.08
CA GLY A 271 -2.61 11.47 13.83
C GLY A 271 -1.41 10.56 14.09
N SER A 272 -1.18 10.26 15.36
CA SER A 272 -0.25 9.24 15.88
C SER A 272 -0.22 9.31 17.40
N ASP A 273 0.41 8.34 18.04
CA ASP A 273 0.66 8.32 19.49
C ASP A 273 1.91 9.08 19.92
N ALA A 274 2.08 9.17 21.24
CA ALA A 274 3.25 9.81 21.85
C ALA A 274 4.51 8.98 21.54
N GLY A 275 5.61 9.62 21.13
CA GLY A 275 6.85 8.95 20.72
C GLY A 275 6.93 8.60 19.23
N SER A 276 5.83 8.72 18.48
CA SER A 276 5.83 8.38 17.06
C SER A 276 6.32 9.49 16.14
N GLY A 277 6.96 9.11 15.01
CA GLY A 277 7.23 9.96 13.86
C GLY A 277 6.38 9.60 12.63
N HIS A 278 6.59 10.31 11.52
CA HIS A 278 6.13 9.85 10.19
C HIS A 278 7.21 9.02 9.48
N LEU A 279 8.48 9.39 9.63
CA LEU A 279 9.60 8.66 9.07
C LEU A 279 10.59 8.30 10.17
N PHE A 280 10.98 7.04 10.25
CA PHE A 280 12.07 6.55 11.09
C PHE A 280 13.09 5.81 10.25
N SER A 281 14.35 5.86 10.68
CA SER A 281 15.42 5.08 10.11
C SER A 281 16.26 4.44 11.21
N SER A 282 16.49 3.13 11.12
CA SER A 282 17.28 2.38 12.10
C SER A 282 18.79 2.71 12.03
N LYS A 283 19.28 3.07 10.85
CA LYS A 283 20.63 3.58 10.60
C LYS A 283 20.62 4.96 9.95
N VAL A 284 21.79 5.46 9.55
CA VAL A 284 21.92 6.65 8.69
C VAL A 284 21.89 6.19 7.23
N PRO A 285 20.82 6.45 6.46
CA PRO A 285 20.81 6.16 5.03
C PRO A 285 21.92 6.92 4.34
N ASP A 286 22.62 6.27 3.41
CA ASP A 286 23.58 6.96 2.55
C ASP A 286 22.90 8.09 1.80
N ARG A 287 21.71 7.90 1.23
CA ARG A 287 20.99 8.91 0.46
C ARG A 287 19.50 8.93 0.81
N LEU A 288 19.07 10.03 1.41
CA LEU A 288 17.65 10.34 1.57
C LEU A 288 17.26 11.59 0.79
N THR A 289 16.24 11.45 -0.07
CA THR A 289 15.64 12.56 -0.81
C THR A 289 14.20 12.79 -0.39
N LEU A 290 13.93 13.92 0.25
CA LEU A 290 12.59 14.36 0.67
C LEU A 290 12.21 15.63 -0.08
N ILE A 291 11.23 15.56 -0.99
CA ILE A 291 10.85 16.71 -1.82
C ILE A 291 9.34 16.98 -1.80
N GLY A 292 8.95 18.18 -1.37
CA GLY A 292 7.57 18.63 -1.52
C GLY A 292 6.54 17.84 -0.69
N ASN A 293 6.98 17.16 0.38
CA ASN A 293 6.09 16.40 1.24
C ASN A 293 5.37 17.31 2.25
N THR A 294 4.21 16.86 2.72
CA THR A 294 3.47 17.51 3.82
C THR A 294 3.40 16.58 5.01
N PHE A 295 4.08 16.92 6.09
CA PHE A 295 4.09 16.18 7.36
C PHE A 295 3.12 16.80 8.35
N GLY A 296 2.04 16.08 8.63
CA GLY A 296 1.03 16.43 9.62
C GLY A 296 1.57 16.44 11.06
N ARG A 297 0.72 16.87 11.98
CA ARG A 297 1.03 16.82 13.42
C ARG A 297 0.74 15.42 13.96
N VAL A 298 1.71 14.87 14.69
CA VAL A 298 1.60 13.64 15.48
C VAL A 298 1.53 14.01 16.97
N ARG A 299 1.11 13.08 17.84
CA ARG A 299 1.20 13.29 19.30
C ARG A 299 2.63 13.14 19.85
N GLY A 300 3.56 12.61 19.04
CA GLY A 300 4.99 12.59 19.33
C GLY A 300 5.65 13.97 19.26
N SER A 301 6.98 13.99 19.34
CA SER A 301 7.78 15.23 19.39
C SER A 301 8.32 15.68 18.04
N TYR A 302 8.38 14.78 17.06
CA TYR A 302 9.08 14.99 15.80
C TYR A 302 8.29 14.47 14.60
N SER A 303 8.46 15.10 13.44
CA SER A 303 7.92 14.58 12.17
C SER A 303 8.76 13.44 11.58
N MET A 304 10.05 13.40 11.92
CA MET A 304 11.00 12.38 11.45
C MET A 304 12.05 12.16 12.53
N GLN A 305 12.52 10.93 12.68
CA GLN A 305 13.68 10.59 13.51
C GLN A 305 14.71 9.85 12.67
N VAL A 306 15.92 10.42 12.61
CA VAL A 306 17.06 9.80 11.92
C VAL A 306 18.33 10.06 12.73
N PRO A 307 19.29 9.11 12.78
CA PRO A 307 20.47 9.28 13.62
C PRO A 307 21.37 10.46 13.18
N ALA A 308 21.49 10.69 11.87
CA ALA A 308 22.23 11.80 11.28
C ALA A 308 21.76 12.03 9.83
N ALA A 309 22.12 13.18 9.25
CA ALA A 309 21.92 13.50 7.84
C ALA A 309 23.28 13.80 7.19
N PRO A 310 23.84 12.92 6.35
CA PRO A 310 25.08 13.18 5.61
C PRO A 310 24.92 14.21 4.48
N ASP A 311 26.05 14.65 3.91
CA ASP A 311 26.12 15.76 2.94
C ASP A 311 25.45 15.49 1.58
N ASN A 312 25.16 14.23 1.29
CA ASN A 312 24.50 13.77 0.08
C ASN A 312 22.96 13.67 0.22
N TRP A 313 22.39 14.09 1.36
CA TRP A 313 20.94 14.19 1.53
C TRP A 313 20.35 15.42 0.84
N THR A 314 19.10 15.29 0.40
CA THR A 314 18.34 16.36 -0.24
C THR A 314 16.98 16.51 0.42
N VAL A 315 16.76 17.59 1.17
CA VAL A 315 15.49 17.89 1.85
C VAL A 315 14.98 19.25 1.37
N LEU A 316 14.05 19.24 0.42
CA LEU A 316 13.61 20.44 -0.29
C LEU A 316 12.10 20.65 -0.22
N ARG A 317 11.68 21.88 0.09
CA ARG A 317 10.28 22.34 -0.05
C ARG A 317 9.25 21.51 0.73
N ASN A 318 9.66 20.84 1.81
CA ASN A 318 8.75 20.09 2.66
C ASN A 318 8.04 21.03 3.64
N THR A 319 6.84 20.64 4.07
CA THR A 319 6.12 21.31 5.16
C THR A 319 6.09 20.39 6.37
N PHE A 320 6.63 20.85 7.48
CA PHE A 320 6.68 20.11 8.74
C PHE A 320 5.76 20.77 9.78
N ALA A 321 4.79 20.02 10.32
CA ALA A 321 4.02 20.52 11.46
C ALA A 321 4.81 20.47 12.78
N GLN A 322 5.86 19.64 12.83
CA GLN A 322 6.78 19.47 13.96
C GLN A 322 8.21 19.33 13.44
N PRO A 323 9.23 19.79 14.18
CA PRO A 323 10.61 19.70 13.70
C PRO A 323 11.04 18.23 13.49
N PRO A 324 11.93 17.94 12.52
CA PRO A 324 12.60 16.66 12.47
C PRO A 324 13.63 16.54 13.60
N LEU A 325 13.80 15.34 14.14
CA LEU A 325 14.86 14.97 15.08
C LEU A 325 16.00 14.33 14.28
N VAL A 326 17.05 15.11 14.03
CA VAL A 326 18.24 14.70 13.29
C VAL A 326 19.45 14.91 14.20
N GLY A 327 20.22 13.86 14.50
CA GLY A 327 21.35 13.97 15.45
C GLY A 327 22.45 14.93 14.98
N SER A 328 22.74 14.96 13.68
CA SER A 328 23.57 15.99 13.03
C SER A 328 23.04 16.30 11.63
N ALA A 329 22.86 17.58 11.32
CA ALA A 329 22.31 18.01 10.04
C ALA A 329 23.43 18.41 9.06
N GLY A 330 23.79 17.51 8.15
CA GLY A 330 24.45 17.80 6.89
C GLY A 330 23.46 17.81 5.72
N GLY A 331 23.98 17.92 4.52
CA GLY A 331 23.20 17.84 3.29
C GLY A 331 22.46 19.12 2.92
N ARG A 332 21.64 19.05 1.87
CA ARG A 332 20.96 20.22 1.31
C ARG A 332 19.55 20.38 1.87
N TRP A 333 19.36 21.38 2.74
CA TRP A 333 18.07 21.73 3.34
C TRP A 333 17.59 23.10 2.89
N GLU A 334 16.65 23.16 1.94
CA GLU A 334 16.20 24.44 1.39
C GLU A 334 14.69 24.54 1.28
N HIS A 335 14.17 25.75 1.51
CA HIS A 335 12.76 26.11 1.32
C HIS A 335 11.77 25.26 2.13
N ASN A 336 12.22 24.58 3.18
CA ASN A 336 11.36 23.83 4.10
C ASN A 336 10.61 24.79 5.04
N ARG A 337 9.34 24.48 5.34
CA ARG A 337 8.50 25.21 6.29
C ARG A 337 8.37 24.42 7.58
N GLY A 338 8.30 25.13 8.72
CA GLY A 338 8.10 24.51 10.03
C GLY A 338 9.34 23.89 10.67
N LEU A 339 10.52 24.12 10.09
CA LEU A 339 11.77 23.92 10.81
C LEU A 339 11.89 25.01 11.88
N ALA A 340 12.22 24.63 13.11
CA ALA A 340 12.69 25.61 14.08
C ALA A 340 13.92 26.29 13.47
N ARG A 341 13.94 27.62 13.45
CA ARG A 341 15.19 28.33 13.12
C ARG A 341 16.19 27.94 14.21
N PRO A 342 17.42 27.52 13.84
CA PRO A 342 18.44 27.17 14.83
C PRO A 342 18.68 28.31 15.83
#